data_AF-A0A1Y3A320-F1
#
_entry.id   AF-A0A1Y3A320-F1
#
_cell.length_a   1.000
_cell.length_b   1.000
_cell.length_c   1.000
_cell.angle_alpha   90.00
_cell.angle_beta   90.00
_cell.angle_gamma   90.00
#
_symmetry.space_group_name_H-M   'P 1'
#
loop_
_entity.id
_entity.type
_entity.pdbx_description
1 polymer ?
#
loop_
_entity_poly.entity_id
_entity_poly.type
_entity_poly.pdbx_seq_one_letter_code
_entity_poly.pdbx_strand_id
1 'polypeptide(L)' 'SDAAAEPGAGSEPDRPTERATVRITRDVGAIFGVDEREYELASEDVVSLPVENVDPLVQRDAAERID' A
#
# COMPACT_ATOMS: atom_id res chain seq x y z
N SER A 1 -2.79 -41.87 -10.59
CA SER A 1 -3.43 -40.83 -9.77
C SER A 1 -2.85 -39.52 -10.21
N ASP A 2 -3.58 -38.76 -11.02
CA ASP A 2 -3.14 -37.44 -11.50
C ASP A 2 -4.03 -36.42 -10.79
N ALA A 3 -3.46 -35.73 -9.81
CA ALA A 3 -4.14 -34.69 -9.07
C ALA A 3 -4.05 -33.42 -9.91
N ALA A 4 -5.14 -33.11 -10.62
CA ALA A 4 -5.30 -31.85 -11.30
C ALA A 4 -5.22 -30.72 -10.27
N ALA A 5 -4.14 -29.93 -10.34
CA ALA A 5 -3.99 -28.71 -9.58
C ALA A 5 -5.09 -27.73 -10.02
N GLU A 6 -5.98 -27.38 -9.10
CA GLU A 6 -6.98 -26.35 -9.34
C GLU A 6 -6.26 -25.01 -9.57
N PRO A 7 -6.56 -24.29 -10.66
CA PRO A 7 -6.04 -22.95 -10.83
C PRO A 7 -6.64 -22.10 -9.71
N GLY A 8 -5.77 -21.68 -8.79
CA GLY A 8 -6.12 -20.79 -7.69
C GLY A 8 -6.92 -19.61 -8.22
N ALA A 9 -8.04 -19.34 -7.56
CA ALA A 9 -8.93 -18.23 -7.83
C ALA A 9 -8.11 -17.00 -8.20
N GLY A 10 -8.28 -16.54 -9.45
CA GLY A 10 -7.52 -15.43 -9.98
C GLY A 10 -7.70 -14.23 -9.07
N SER A 11 -6.63 -13.85 -8.37
CA SER A 11 -6.48 -12.48 -7.91
C SER A 11 -6.70 -11.64 -9.15
N GLU A 12 -7.79 -10.87 -9.18
CA GLU A 12 -7.96 -9.85 -10.21
C GLU A 12 -6.64 -9.07 -10.25
N PRO A 13 -6.04 -8.87 -11.44
CA PRO A 13 -4.81 -8.11 -11.51
C PRO A 13 -5.13 -6.73 -10.90
N ASP A 14 -4.52 -6.43 -9.75
CA ASP A 14 -4.61 -5.11 -9.11
C ASP A 14 -4.53 -4.09 -10.22
N ARG A 15 -5.58 -3.28 -10.38
CA ARG A 15 -5.53 -2.24 -11.40
C ARG A 15 -4.28 -1.42 -11.12
N PRO A 16 -3.41 -1.18 -12.13
CA PRO A 16 -2.19 -0.44 -11.90
C PRO A 16 -2.56 0.95 -11.40
N THR A 17 -2.39 1.15 -10.11
CA THR A 17 -2.60 2.42 -9.41
C THR A 17 -1.26 3.12 -9.33
N GLU A 18 -1.25 4.44 -9.53
CA GLU A 18 -0.02 5.22 -9.40
C GLU A 18 0.50 5.12 -7.96
N ARG A 19 1.80 4.86 -7.79
CA ARG A 19 2.40 4.67 -6.47
C ARG A 19 3.54 5.66 -6.24
N ALA A 20 3.66 6.12 -5.01
CA ALA A 20 4.79 6.91 -4.55
C ALA A 20 5.49 6.20 -3.38
N THR A 21 6.80 6.41 -3.25
CA THR A 21 7.57 5.92 -2.10
C THR A 21 7.66 7.03 -1.07
N VAL A 22 7.29 6.71 0.18
CA VAL A 22 7.30 7.68 1.27
C VAL A 22 8.03 7.12 2.48
N ARG A 23 8.64 8.01 3.27
CA ARG A 23 9.04 7.73 4.65
C ARG A 23 7.94 8.19 5.60
N ILE A 24 7.45 7.31 6.46
CA ILE A 24 6.49 7.63 7.51
C ILE A 24 7.22 8.37 8.64
N THR A 25 6.66 9.48 9.11
CA THR A 25 7.32 10.38 10.09
C THR A 25 6.74 10.28 11.50
N ARG A 26 5.64 9.53 11.67
CA ARG A 26 5.00 9.23 12.96
C ARG A 26 4.13 7.99 12.84
N ASP A 27 3.82 7.36 13.96
CA ASP A 27 2.92 6.20 13.99
C ASP A 27 1.50 6.58 13.51
N VAL A 28 1.02 5.86 12.49
CA VAL A 28 -0.33 6.02 11.91
C VAL A 28 -1.18 4.78 12.20
N GLY A 29 -0.57 3.60 12.17
CA GLY A 29 -1.24 2.31 12.30
C GLY A 29 -1.78 1.80 10.96
N ALA A 30 -2.74 0.88 11.03
CA ALA A 30 -3.39 0.31 9.85
C ALA A 30 -4.22 1.33 9.06
N ILE A 31 -4.03 1.39 7.74
CA ILE A 31 -4.87 2.12 6.79
C ILE A 31 -5.34 1.20 5.66
N PHE A 32 -6.42 1.59 4.98
CA PHE A 32 -6.91 0.90 3.80
C PHE A 32 -6.58 1.70 2.52
N GLY A 33 -5.93 1.04 1.57
CA GLY A 33 -5.57 1.55 0.25
C GLY A 33 -6.76 1.68 -0.69
N VAL A 34 -6.67 2.59 -1.66
CA VAL A 34 -7.61 2.62 -2.79
C VAL A 34 -7.48 1.40 -3.71
N ASP A 35 -6.37 0.66 -3.59
CA ASP A 35 -6.11 -0.63 -4.24
C ASP A 35 -6.64 -1.82 -3.44
N GLU A 36 -7.52 -1.58 -2.46
CA GLU A 36 -8.18 -2.60 -1.63
C GLU A 36 -7.21 -3.43 -0.76
N ARG A 37 -6.03 -2.87 -0.48
CA ARG A 37 -5.00 -3.47 0.39
C ARG A 37 -4.90 -2.75 1.73
N GLU A 38 -4.66 -3.51 2.80
CA GLU A 38 -4.34 -2.96 4.12
C GLU A 38 -2.83 -2.71 4.26
N TYR A 39 -2.47 -1.60 4.87
CA TYR A 39 -1.09 -1.19 5.13
C TYR A 39 -0.92 -0.82 6.60
N GLU A 40 0.03 -1.45 7.29
CA GLU A 40 0.46 -1.03 8.63
C GLU A 40 1.59 -0.01 8.50
N LEU A 41 1.45 1.15 9.14
CA LEU A 41 2.36 2.28 8.99
C LEU A 41 2.93 2.72 10.35
N ALA A 42 4.19 2.35 10.61
CA ALA A 42 4.93 2.79 11.78
C ALA A 42 5.92 3.91 11.43
N SER A 43 6.34 4.69 12.45
CA SER A 43 7.34 5.74 12.25
C SER A 43 8.65 5.19 11.66
N GLU A 44 9.28 5.97 10.77
CA GLU A 44 10.50 5.64 10.01
C GLU A 44 10.35 4.56 8.94
N ASP A 45 9.18 3.96 8.78
CA ASP A 45 8.93 3.00 7.70
C ASP A 45 9.06 3.67 6.34
N VAL A 46 9.69 2.96 5.39
CA VAL A 46 9.74 3.37 3.98
C VAL A 46 8.85 2.44 3.18
N VAL A 47 7.74 2.97 2.67
CA VAL A 47 6.69 2.18 2.03
C VAL A 47 6.31 2.75 0.67
N SER A 48 5.89 1.87 -0.24
CA SER A 48 5.26 2.27 -1.49
C SER A 48 3.75 2.19 -1.33
N LEU A 49 3.05 3.30 -1.53
CA LEU A 49 1.61 3.42 -1.36
C LEU A 49 0.96 4.02 -2.61
N PRO A 50 -0.34 3.77 -2.84
CA PRO A 50 -1.11 4.53 -3.81
C PRO A 50 -0.96 6.04 -3.58
N VAL A 51 -0.80 6.82 -4.65
CA VAL A 51 -0.62 8.28 -4.57
C VAL A 51 -1.77 8.95 -3.83
N GLU A 52 -3.00 8.47 -4.04
CA GLU A 52 -4.21 8.95 -3.39
C GLU A 52 -4.19 8.76 -1.87
N ASN A 53 -3.48 7.74 -1.38
CA ASN A 53 -3.25 7.51 0.05
C ASN A 53 -2.11 8.37 0.61
N VAL A 54 -1.15 8.75 -0.21
CA VAL A 54 0.03 9.55 0.20
C VAL A 54 -0.33 11.00 0.46
N ASP A 55 -1.12 11.63 -0.41
CA ASP A 55 -1.40 13.08 -0.31
C ASP A 55 -1.99 13.48 1.06
N PRO A 56 -2.95 12.76 1.65
CA PRO A 56 -3.48 13.08 2.97
C PRO A 56 -2.48 12.88 4.11
N LEU A 57 -1.50 11.96 3.96
CA LEU A 57 -0.46 11.71 4.95
C LEU A 57 0.57 12.85 4.96
N VAL A 58 1.01 13.28 3.79
CA VAL A 58 1.95 14.41 3.63
C VAL A 58 1.33 15.71 4.15
N GLN A 59 0.07 16.00 3.79
CA GLN A 59 -0.63 17.21 4.27
C GLN A 59 -0.77 17.29 5.79
N ARG A 60 -0.64 16.17 6.50
CA ARG A 60 -0.73 16.09 7.96
C ARG A 60 0.62 15.87 8.63
N ASP A 61 1.71 16.04 7.89
CA ASP A 61 3.09 15.77 8.31
C ASP A 61 3.27 14.35 8.88
N ALA A 62 2.52 13.38 8.35
CA ALA A 62 2.59 11.96 8.74
C ALA A 62 3.49 11.13 7.83
N ALA A 63 3.85 11.67 6.66
CA ALA A 63 4.78 11.05 5.74
C ALA A 63 5.50 12.13 4.92
N GLU A 64 6.66 11.78 4.38
CA GLU A 64 7.44 12.58 3.46
C GLU A 64 7.72 11.75 2.19
N ARG A 65 7.50 12.34 1.01
CA ARG A 65 7.86 11.72 -0.28
C ARG A 65 9.37 11.67 -0.46
N ILE A 66 9.87 10.53 -0.96
CA ILE A 66 11.31 10.29 -1.17
C ILE A 66 11.63 9.67 -2.55
N ASP A 67 10.59 9.55 -3.37
CA ASP A 67 10.61 9.10 -4.76
C ASP A 67 11.38 10.04 -5.71
#